data_AF-A0A231HHJ5-F1
#
_entry.id   AF-A0A231HHJ5-F1
#
_cell.length_a   1.000
_cell.length_b   1.000
_cell.length_c   1.000
_cell.angle_alpha   90.00
_cell.angle_beta   90.00
_cell.angle_gamma   90.00
#
_symmetry.space_group_name_H-M   'P 1'
#
loop_
_entity.id
_entity.type
_entity.pdbx_description
1 polymer ?
#
loop_
_entity_poly.entity_id
_entity_poly.type
_entity_poly.pdbx_seq_one_letter_code
_entity_poly.pdbx_strand_id
1 'polypeptide(L)'
;MPGRADGCFWAADNALIAQTYIAPWYGSASIQIDNGQLKQNVRPDPGFAWDVAQQLGARAQVLERDRIGRASSWRIDVPVTYQQVVDHLKSLGYTSTLSSHFSAWINTSTQDGQSIAVPARARPFGRLILIDPLPHLRVADLSCGEGDLTDPQHLKLGQIQNALRSGADCVKIDDFCQSPTWGNVEHPAWGFSQSSMDAHWRAGHVRPICATHRDWINLGDANELITEDVLDWHFGQVVHAITVGHAVSPEVIWAHAERFERLLDQEPQSPVVFPVTLDSHQFGFAPSTPDKVRAIAQRLAQGQAPTDQTCFALRSSGKLAGSGLNPLLEACVVQAAREQGRLVPVNAIFMDKYDRPLRTMQLHQRLDQILDQAPTQDQADCPSRQTMGA
;
A
#
# COMPACT_ATOMS: atom_id res chain seq x y z
N MET A 1 -8.28 -5.57 17.21
CA MET A 1 -8.08 -5.71 18.66
C MET A 1 -6.90 -4.83 19.04
N PRO A 2 -6.94 -4.13 20.19
CA PRO A 2 -5.78 -3.37 20.67
C PRO A 2 -4.58 -4.29 20.88
N GLY A 3 -3.37 -3.71 20.96
CA GLY A 3 -2.16 -4.41 21.37
C GLY A 3 -2.43 -5.19 22.66
N ARG A 4 -2.16 -6.51 22.64
CA ARG A 4 -2.64 -7.42 23.70
C ARG A 4 -2.08 -7.09 25.10
N ALA A 5 -1.03 -6.29 25.21
CA ALA A 5 -0.35 -6.00 26.48
C ALA A 5 -0.67 -4.61 27.06
N ASP A 6 -0.83 -3.58 26.23
CA ASP A 6 -1.02 -2.18 26.64
C ASP A 6 -2.48 -1.69 26.52
N GLY A 7 -3.31 -2.35 25.72
CA GLY A 7 -4.69 -1.94 25.48
C GLY A 7 -4.82 -0.76 24.50
N CYS A 8 -3.75 -0.42 23.78
CA CYS A 8 -3.70 0.70 22.84
C CYS A 8 -3.93 0.26 21.38
N PHE A 9 -4.45 1.18 20.58
CA PHE A 9 -4.32 1.17 19.13
C PHE A 9 -3.24 2.18 18.76
N TRP A 10 -2.07 1.69 18.40
CA TRP A 10 -0.94 2.54 18.02
C TRP A 10 -1.08 3.07 16.60
N ALA A 11 -0.82 4.36 16.44
CA ALA A 11 -0.73 5.06 15.18
C ALA A 11 0.56 5.88 15.14
N ALA A 12 1.14 6.03 13.95
CA ALA A 12 2.22 6.98 13.71
C ALA A 12 1.63 8.29 13.16
N ASP A 13 2.31 9.41 13.39
CA ASP A 13 1.94 10.71 12.80
C ASP A 13 2.08 10.78 11.29
N ASN A 14 2.74 9.79 10.70
CA ASN A 14 3.16 9.83 9.32
C ASN A 14 2.80 8.56 8.56
N ALA A 15 2.31 8.74 7.33
CA ALA A 15 1.90 7.66 6.45
C ALA A 15 3.06 6.72 6.09
N LEU A 16 4.23 7.26 5.76
CA LEU A 16 5.41 6.46 5.43
C LEU A 16 5.78 5.54 6.58
N ILE A 17 5.84 6.10 7.80
CA ILE A 17 6.15 5.36 9.02
C ILE A 17 5.12 4.27 9.26
N ALA A 18 3.84 4.62 9.24
CA ALA A 18 2.74 3.67 9.41
C ALA A 18 2.78 2.54 8.37
N GLN A 19 3.18 2.83 7.14
CA GLN A 19 3.31 1.84 6.07
C GLN A 19 4.51 0.90 6.22
N THR A 20 5.53 1.27 7.00
CA THR A 20 6.63 0.35 7.33
C THR A 20 6.17 -0.79 8.25
N TYR A 21 5.11 -0.56 9.04
CA TYR A 21 4.46 -1.58 9.88
C TYR A 21 3.51 -2.50 9.11
N ILE A 22 3.19 -2.22 7.84
CA ILE A 22 2.52 -3.19 6.98
C ILE A 22 3.47 -4.37 6.84
N ALA A 23 3.02 -5.58 7.18
CA ALA A 23 3.87 -6.76 7.11
C ALA A 23 4.50 -6.88 5.70
N PRO A 24 5.82 -7.09 5.60
CA PRO A 24 6.48 -7.31 4.33
C PRO A 24 6.04 -8.65 3.73
N TRP A 25 6.66 -9.05 2.63
CA TRP A 25 6.43 -10.38 2.07
C TRP A 25 6.88 -11.50 3.00
N TYR A 26 6.39 -12.71 2.71
CA TYR A 26 6.63 -13.91 3.53
C TYR A 26 8.12 -14.26 3.68
N GLY A 27 9.00 -13.78 2.81
CA GLY A 27 10.45 -13.88 3.03
C GLY A 27 11.30 -13.22 1.95
N SER A 28 12.61 -13.32 2.13
CA SER A 28 13.62 -12.96 1.15
C SER A 28 14.62 -14.11 1.00
N ALA A 29 15.17 -14.26 -0.21
CA ALA A 29 16.16 -15.28 -0.53
C ALA A 29 17.37 -14.60 -1.18
N SER A 30 18.56 -14.85 -0.64
CA SER A 30 19.79 -14.50 -1.35
C SER A 30 20.05 -15.54 -2.44
N ILE A 31 20.38 -15.09 -3.64
CA ILE A 31 20.81 -15.95 -4.73
C ILE A 31 22.17 -15.50 -5.24
N GLN A 32 23.07 -16.47 -5.44
CA GLN A 32 24.36 -16.28 -6.08
C GLN A 32 24.52 -17.28 -7.22
N ILE A 33 24.76 -16.79 -8.43
CA ILE A 33 24.98 -17.61 -9.63
C ILE A 33 26.28 -17.16 -10.30
N ASP A 34 27.28 -18.03 -10.31
CA ASP A 34 28.57 -17.73 -10.91
C ASP A 34 28.48 -17.67 -12.44
N ASN A 35 29.24 -16.77 -13.06
CA ASN A 35 29.26 -16.63 -14.53
C ASN A 35 29.64 -17.94 -15.25
N GLY A 36 30.47 -18.79 -14.62
CA GLY A 36 30.82 -20.12 -15.14
C GLY A 36 29.68 -21.14 -15.15
N GLN A 37 28.60 -20.89 -14.41
CA GLN A 37 27.43 -21.76 -14.30
C GLN A 37 26.29 -21.38 -15.24
N LEU A 38 26.33 -20.18 -15.85
CA LEU A 38 25.21 -19.63 -16.63
C LEU A 38 24.67 -20.57 -17.72
N LYS A 39 25.57 -21.31 -18.39
CA LYS A 39 25.21 -22.26 -19.46
C LYS A 39 24.78 -23.63 -18.94
N GLN A 40 24.93 -23.90 -17.64
CA GLN A 40 24.56 -25.17 -17.03
C GLN A 40 23.06 -25.19 -16.72
N ASN A 41 22.46 -26.37 -16.77
CA ASN A 41 21.10 -26.57 -16.29
C ASN A 41 21.06 -26.43 -14.77
N VAL A 42 19.99 -25.84 -14.25
CA VAL A 42 19.76 -25.74 -12.82
C VAL A 42 19.56 -27.14 -12.25
N ARG A 43 20.26 -27.46 -11.15
CA ARG A 43 20.14 -28.74 -10.47
C ARG A 43 18.81 -28.80 -9.71
N PRO A 44 18.10 -29.96 -9.68
CA PRO A 44 16.86 -30.13 -8.92
C PRO A 44 17.08 -30.33 -7.42
N ASP A 45 17.89 -29.43 -6.84
CA ASP A 45 18.19 -29.37 -5.42
C ASP A 45 17.15 -28.53 -4.68
N PRO A 46 16.87 -28.82 -3.40
CA PRO A 46 16.07 -27.94 -2.57
C PRO A 46 16.77 -26.58 -2.45
N GLY A 47 16.26 -25.55 -3.12
CA GLY A 47 16.87 -24.22 -3.13
C GLY A 47 16.19 -23.26 -4.10
N PHE A 48 16.36 -21.96 -3.82
CA PHE A 48 15.63 -20.90 -4.53
C PHE A 48 15.88 -20.87 -6.04
N ALA A 49 17.09 -21.19 -6.50
CA ALA A 49 17.38 -21.27 -7.94
C ALA A 49 16.53 -22.33 -8.66
N TRP A 50 16.28 -23.47 -8.00
CA TRP A 50 15.40 -24.51 -8.54
C TRP A 50 13.93 -24.09 -8.50
N ASP A 51 13.48 -23.44 -7.42
CA ASP A 51 12.11 -22.90 -7.33
C ASP A 51 11.83 -21.92 -8.49
N VAL A 52 12.79 -21.05 -8.83
CA VAL A 52 12.68 -20.14 -10.00
C VAL A 52 12.73 -20.91 -11.31
N ALA A 53 13.58 -21.94 -11.43
CA ALA A 53 13.59 -22.78 -12.62
C ALA A 53 12.23 -23.47 -12.83
N GLN A 54 11.56 -23.92 -11.77
CA GLN A 54 10.22 -24.52 -11.83
C GLN A 54 9.15 -23.51 -12.27
N GLN A 55 9.25 -22.24 -11.84
CA GLN A 55 8.39 -21.15 -12.34
C GLN A 55 8.54 -20.96 -13.86
N LEU A 56 9.75 -21.19 -14.39
CA LEU A 56 10.04 -21.17 -15.83
C LEU A 56 9.68 -22.49 -16.55
N GLY A 57 9.04 -23.43 -15.84
CA GLY A 57 8.58 -24.70 -16.40
C GLY A 57 9.58 -25.85 -16.32
N ALA A 58 10.70 -25.70 -15.60
CA ALA A 58 11.66 -26.79 -15.40
C ALA A 58 10.98 -28.00 -14.75
N ARG A 59 11.34 -29.18 -15.25
CA ARG A 59 10.87 -30.47 -14.73
C ARG A 59 12.03 -31.44 -14.71
N ALA A 60 12.19 -32.13 -13.59
CA ALA A 60 13.20 -33.15 -13.42
C ALA A 60 12.68 -34.24 -12.48
N GLN A 61 13.12 -35.46 -12.73
CA GLN A 61 12.95 -36.60 -11.84
C GLN A 61 14.25 -36.78 -11.04
N VAL A 62 14.17 -36.62 -9.72
CA VAL A 62 15.28 -36.97 -8.82
C VAL A 62 15.27 -38.48 -8.61
N LEU A 63 16.35 -39.15 -9.02
CA LEU A 63 16.50 -40.61 -8.93
C LEU A 63 17.14 -41.01 -7.60
N GLU A 64 18.06 -40.19 -7.10
CA GLU A 64 18.76 -40.43 -5.85
C GLU A 64 19.05 -39.10 -5.15
N ARG A 65 18.99 -39.12 -3.81
CA ARG A 65 19.41 -38.01 -2.95
C ARG A 65 20.54 -38.45 -2.04
N ASP A 66 21.45 -37.52 -1.75
CA ASP A 66 22.49 -37.73 -0.75
C ASP A 66 21.93 -37.69 0.69
N ARG A 67 22.80 -37.92 1.68
CA ARG A 67 22.42 -37.97 3.11
C ARG A 67 21.89 -36.65 3.67
N ILE A 68 22.09 -35.54 2.99
CA ILE A 68 21.61 -34.21 3.39
C ILE A 68 20.46 -33.72 2.49
N GLY A 69 19.91 -34.59 1.64
CA GLY A 69 18.72 -34.34 0.84
C GLY A 69 18.96 -33.67 -0.51
N ARG A 70 20.22 -33.45 -0.93
CA ARG A 70 20.54 -32.90 -2.26
C ARG A 70 20.40 -33.98 -3.33
N ALA A 71 20.03 -33.62 -4.53
CA ALA A 71 19.98 -34.55 -5.65
C ALA A 71 21.41 -35.00 -5.98
N SER A 72 21.69 -36.30 -5.89
CA SER A 72 22.95 -36.92 -6.31
C SER A 72 22.84 -37.54 -7.71
N SER A 73 21.62 -37.90 -8.13
CA SER A 73 21.31 -38.38 -9.47
C SER A 73 19.92 -37.91 -9.90
N TRP A 74 19.79 -37.41 -11.13
CA TRP A 74 18.53 -36.91 -11.67
C TRP A 74 18.48 -36.99 -13.19
N ARG A 75 17.26 -36.97 -13.70
CA ARG A 75 16.95 -36.84 -15.13
C ARG A 75 16.19 -35.53 -15.35
N ILE A 76 16.65 -34.72 -16.30
CA ILE A 76 15.99 -33.47 -16.68
C ILE A 76 15.01 -33.77 -17.81
N ASP A 77 13.74 -33.44 -17.60
CA ASP A 77 12.68 -33.60 -18.60
C ASP A 77 12.47 -32.29 -19.38
N VAL A 78 12.48 -31.16 -18.67
CA VAL A 78 12.41 -29.81 -19.25
C VAL A 78 13.58 -29.00 -18.70
N PRO A 79 14.61 -28.70 -19.51
CA PRO A 79 15.80 -27.99 -19.05
C PRO A 79 15.53 -26.49 -18.91
N VAL A 80 16.04 -25.92 -17.82
CA VAL A 80 16.17 -24.47 -17.62
C VAL A 80 17.60 -24.23 -17.15
N THR A 81 18.26 -23.26 -17.77
CA THR A 81 19.63 -22.86 -17.47
C THR A 81 19.68 -21.78 -16.40
N TYR A 82 20.83 -21.66 -15.73
CA TYR A 82 21.06 -20.56 -14.79
C TYR A 82 20.97 -19.18 -15.47
N GLN A 83 21.36 -19.07 -16.75
CA GLN A 83 21.18 -17.84 -17.52
C GLN A 83 19.69 -17.44 -17.61
N GLN A 84 18.80 -18.38 -17.89
CA GLN A 84 17.36 -18.11 -17.96
C GLN A 84 16.78 -17.69 -16.60
N VAL A 85 17.27 -18.28 -15.50
CA VAL A 85 16.93 -17.82 -14.14
C VAL A 85 17.38 -16.37 -13.92
N VAL A 86 18.63 -16.04 -14.27
CA VAL A 86 19.15 -14.67 -14.15
C VAL A 86 18.36 -13.69 -15.01
N ASP A 87 18.05 -14.05 -16.25
CA ASP A 87 17.28 -13.20 -17.17
C ASP A 87 15.85 -12.98 -16.66
N HIS A 88 15.23 -14.01 -16.08
CA HIS A 88 13.94 -13.88 -15.43
C HIS A 88 14.01 -12.92 -14.23
N LEU A 89 14.98 -13.09 -13.32
CA LEU A 89 15.14 -12.18 -12.18
C LEU A 89 15.43 -10.74 -12.63
N LYS A 90 16.24 -10.54 -13.68
CA LYS A 90 16.44 -9.22 -14.29
C LYS A 90 15.16 -8.65 -14.88
N SER A 91 14.33 -9.47 -15.52
CA SER A 91 13.02 -9.04 -16.03
C SER A 91 12.06 -8.61 -14.92
N LEU A 92 12.21 -9.16 -13.71
CA LEU A 92 11.51 -8.76 -12.50
C LEU A 92 12.09 -7.48 -11.87
N GLY A 93 13.18 -6.93 -12.42
CA GLY A 93 13.81 -5.68 -11.98
C GLY A 93 14.96 -5.87 -10.98
N TYR A 94 15.41 -7.10 -10.73
CA TYR A 94 16.57 -7.35 -9.86
C TYR A 94 17.87 -7.05 -10.61
N THR A 95 18.79 -6.34 -9.94
CA THR A 95 20.12 -6.04 -10.45
C THR A 95 21.17 -6.81 -9.65
N SER A 96 22.28 -7.17 -10.30
CA SER A 96 23.40 -7.79 -9.61
C SER A 96 24.20 -6.72 -8.87
N THR A 97 24.61 -7.05 -7.65
CA THR A 97 25.55 -6.23 -6.87
C THR A 97 27.01 -6.39 -7.32
N LEU A 98 27.32 -7.46 -8.08
CA LEU A 98 28.69 -7.83 -8.46
C LEU A 98 28.78 -8.17 -9.95
N SER A 99 29.95 -7.93 -10.57
CA SER A 99 30.19 -8.15 -12.00
C SER A 99 30.65 -9.58 -12.34
N SER A 100 31.26 -10.28 -11.37
CA SER A 100 31.82 -11.62 -11.57
C SER A 100 30.78 -12.75 -11.45
N HIS A 101 29.60 -12.46 -10.93
CA HIS A 101 28.48 -13.37 -10.73
C HIS A 101 27.20 -12.57 -10.51
N PHE A 102 26.04 -13.19 -10.73
CA PHE A 102 24.77 -12.58 -10.35
C PHE A 102 24.54 -12.78 -8.84
N SER A 103 24.49 -11.70 -8.07
CA SER A 103 24.18 -11.73 -6.63
C SER A 103 23.13 -10.69 -6.27
N ALA A 104 22.02 -11.15 -5.69
CA ALA A 104 20.91 -10.30 -5.28
C ALA A 104 20.11 -10.90 -4.11
N TRP A 105 19.51 -10.02 -3.31
CA TRP A 105 18.43 -10.38 -2.38
C TRP A 105 17.10 -10.31 -3.13
N ILE A 106 16.46 -11.45 -3.25
CA ILE A 106 15.22 -11.63 -4.00
C ILE A 106 14.07 -11.68 -3.01
N ASN A 107 13.07 -10.87 -3.24
CA ASN A 107 11.85 -10.96 -2.47
C ASN A 107 11.05 -12.18 -2.90
N THR A 108 10.46 -12.86 -1.91
CA THR A 108 9.77 -14.13 -2.16
C THR A 108 8.39 -14.16 -1.51
N SER A 109 7.45 -14.78 -2.23
CA SER A 109 6.16 -15.21 -1.68
C SER A 109 6.14 -16.73 -1.64
N THR A 110 5.33 -17.32 -0.75
CA THR A 110 5.18 -18.78 -0.70
C THR A 110 3.88 -19.18 -1.38
N GLN A 111 3.97 -20.12 -2.33
CA GLN A 111 2.81 -20.70 -2.99
C GLN A 111 2.98 -22.22 -3.05
N ASP A 112 1.99 -22.96 -2.53
CA ASP A 112 1.99 -24.43 -2.53
C ASP A 112 3.30 -25.06 -1.99
N GLY A 113 3.93 -24.38 -1.01
CA GLY A 113 5.20 -24.80 -0.41
C GLY A 113 6.46 -24.42 -1.19
N GLN A 114 6.33 -23.71 -2.32
CA GLN A 114 7.44 -23.23 -3.16
C GLN A 114 7.65 -21.72 -2.99
N SER A 115 8.90 -21.27 -3.11
CA SER A 115 9.23 -19.85 -3.10
C SER A 115 9.07 -19.25 -4.50
N ILE A 116 8.18 -18.28 -4.63
CA ILE A 116 7.91 -17.56 -5.88
C ILE A 116 8.67 -16.24 -5.87
N ALA A 117 9.44 -15.95 -6.92
CA ALA A 117 10.11 -14.68 -7.06
C ALA A 117 9.06 -13.61 -7.41
N VAL A 118 9.06 -12.50 -6.66
CA VAL A 118 8.15 -11.36 -6.93
C VAL A 118 8.92 -10.21 -7.58
N PRO A 119 8.27 -9.29 -8.33
CA PRO A 119 8.96 -8.14 -8.92
C PRO A 119 9.72 -7.31 -7.87
N ALA A 120 10.94 -6.86 -8.18
CA ALA A 120 11.82 -6.14 -7.26
C ALA A 120 11.20 -4.84 -6.70
N ARG A 121 10.35 -4.18 -7.50
CA ARG A 121 9.64 -2.94 -7.13
C ARG A 121 8.24 -3.18 -6.59
N ALA A 122 7.74 -4.42 -6.62
CA ALA A 122 6.42 -4.70 -6.06
C ALA A 122 6.45 -4.47 -4.55
N ARG A 123 5.29 -4.16 -3.99
CA ARG A 123 5.15 -3.90 -2.56
C ARG A 123 3.89 -4.63 -2.08
N PRO A 124 3.94 -5.38 -0.99
CA PRO A 124 2.74 -6.05 -0.47
C PRO A 124 1.64 -5.04 -0.16
N PHE A 125 0.41 -5.35 -0.60
CA PHE A 125 -0.76 -4.57 -0.20
C PHE A 125 -1.09 -4.81 1.26
N GLY A 126 -1.47 -3.74 1.94
CA GLY A 126 -1.95 -3.74 3.30
C GLY A 126 -3.13 -2.79 3.47
N ARG A 127 -3.31 -2.37 4.70
CA ARG A 127 -4.34 -1.44 5.11
C ARG A 127 -3.67 -0.35 5.93
N LEU A 128 -3.80 0.89 5.49
CA LEU A 128 -3.52 2.04 6.33
C LEU A 128 -4.84 2.55 6.89
N ILE A 129 -4.86 2.86 8.19
CA ILE A 129 -6.01 3.45 8.86
C ILE A 129 -5.67 4.91 9.14
N LEU A 130 -6.35 5.82 8.47
CA LEU A 130 -6.26 7.25 8.74
C LEU A 130 -7.22 7.60 9.89
N ILE A 131 -6.73 8.35 10.87
CA ILE A 131 -7.51 8.80 12.02
C ILE A 131 -7.43 10.33 12.05
N ASP A 132 -8.56 10.98 11.75
CA ASP A 132 -8.69 12.42 11.93
C ASP A 132 -8.95 12.68 13.42
N PRO A 133 -8.06 13.34 14.18
CA PRO A 133 -8.23 13.48 15.62
C PRO A 133 -9.51 14.25 15.96
N LEU A 134 -10.27 13.77 16.95
CA LEU A 134 -11.42 14.51 17.47
C LEU A 134 -10.98 15.82 18.14
N PRO A 135 -11.77 16.91 18.01
CA PRO A 135 -11.49 18.12 18.78
C PRO A 135 -11.64 17.78 20.27
N HIS A 136 -10.64 18.14 21.08
CA HIS A 136 -10.59 17.94 22.54
C HIS A 136 -10.17 16.56 23.07
N LEU A 137 -9.33 15.81 22.33
CA LEU A 137 -8.70 14.62 22.88
C LEU A 137 -7.84 14.94 24.12
N ARG A 138 -8.06 14.21 25.21
CA ARG A 138 -7.17 14.25 26.38
C ARG A 138 -5.96 13.36 26.10
N VAL A 139 -4.85 14.00 25.79
CA VAL A 139 -3.57 13.32 25.53
C VAL A 139 -2.75 13.28 26.81
N ALA A 140 -2.33 12.08 27.21
CA ALA A 140 -1.24 11.92 28.16
C ALA A 140 0.08 11.82 27.38
N ASP A 141 0.89 12.88 27.44
CA ASP A 141 2.20 12.87 26.79
C ASP A 141 3.23 12.23 27.73
N LEU A 142 3.75 11.07 27.34
CA LEU A 142 4.81 10.34 28.02
C LEU A 142 6.14 10.44 27.25
N SER A 143 6.17 11.15 26.12
CA SER A 143 7.40 11.39 25.35
C SER A 143 8.44 12.13 26.21
N CYS A 144 9.71 11.77 26.03
CA CYS A 144 10.82 12.38 26.74
C CYS A 144 11.81 13.07 25.79
N GLY A 145 11.59 12.98 24.47
CA GLY A 145 12.44 13.60 23.46
C GLY A 145 13.79 12.90 23.26
N GLU A 146 13.98 11.75 23.91
CA GLU A 146 15.09 10.84 23.67
C GLU A 146 14.47 9.58 23.06
N GLY A 147 14.96 9.15 21.90
CA GLY A 147 14.50 7.91 21.31
C GLY A 147 14.62 6.74 22.28
N ASP A 148 13.74 5.76 22.07
CA ASP A 148 13.54 4.51 22.79
C ASP A 148 14.79 3.55 22.75
N LEU A 149 16.02 4.07 22.83
CA LEU A 149 17.27 3.31 22.75
C LEU A 149 17.71 2.71 24.10
N THR A 150 17.42 3.37 25.22
CA THR A 150 17.88 2.97 26.56
C THR A 150 16.75 2.78 27.56
N ASP A 151 15.64 3.49 27.40
CA ASP A 151 14.47 3.41 28.27
C ASP A 151 13.18 3.28 27.43
N PRO A 152 12.84 2.06 27.00
CA PRO A 152 11.80 1.85 26.01
C PRO A 152 10.41 2.20 26.53
N GLN A 153 9.80 3.23 25.96
CA GLN A 153 8.52 3.79 26.43
C GLN A 153 7.35 2.86 26.11
N HIS A 154 7.39 2.17 24.98
CA HIS A 154 6.39 1.17 24.61
C HIS A 154 6.34 -0.02 25.60
N LEU A 155 7.40 -0.24 26.39
CA LEU A 155 7.44 -1.26 27.45
C LEU A 155 6.94 -0.75 28.82
N LYS A 156 6.67 0.55 28.98
CA LYS A 156 6.14 1.16 30.22
C LYS A 156 4.64 0.93 30.39
N LEU A 157 4.20 -0.32 30.24
CA LEU A 157 2.79 -0.74 30.22
C LEU A 157 1.98 -0.18 31.40
N GLY A 158 2.57 -0.16 32.61
CA GLY A 158 1.90 0.38 33.79
C GLY A 158 1.59 1.87 33.69
N GLN A 159 2.48 2.67 33.11
CA GLN A 159 2.27 4.11 32.93
C GLN A 159 1.18 4.37 31.89
N ILE A 160 1.24 3.68 30.76
CA ILE A 160 0.25 3.75 29.68
C ILE A 160 -1.14 3.39 30.22
N GLN A 161 -1.26 2.23 30.88
CA GLN A 161 -2.53 1.77 31.44
C GLN A 161 -3.06 2.70 32.53
N ASN A 162 -2.20 3.31 33.33
CA ASN A 162 -2.61 4.28 34.36
C ASN A 162 -3.11 5.59 33.72
N ALA A 163 -2.46 6.07 32.67
CA ALA A 163 -2.91 7.24 31.92
C ALA A 163 -4.31 7.03 31.33
N LEU A 164 -4.52 5.90 30.64
CA LEU A 164 -5.82 5.56 30.06
C LEU A 164 -6.91 5.39 31.14
N ARG A 165 -6.60 4.71 32.26
CA ARG A 165 -7.52 4.57 33.40
C ARG A 165 -7.85 5.89 34.09
N SER A 166 -6.93 6.86 34.04
CA SER A 166 -7.14 8.21 34.57
C SER A 166 -7.96 9.09 33.61
N GLY A 167 -8.40 8.53 32.49
CA GLY A 167 -9.27 9.18 31.52
C GLY A 167 -8.53 9.80 30.34
N ALA A 168 -7.26 9.50 30.10
CA ALA A 168 -6.65 9.88 28.82
C ALA A 168 -7.37 9.15 27.67
N ASP A 169 -7.68 9.89 26.60
CA ASP A 169 -8.26 9.33 25.39
C ASP A 169 -7.17 8.71 24.52
N CYS A 170 -5.96 9.28 24.58
CA CYS A 170 -4.78 8.88 23.85
C CYS A 170 -3.51 9.07 24.71
N VAL A 171 -2.50 8.25 24.46
CA VAL A 171 -1.14 8.39 25.02
C VAL A 171 -0.17 8.68 23.89
N LYS A 172 0.75 9.62 24.09
CA LYS A 172 1.86 9.87 23.16
C LYS A 172 3.15 9.31 23.76
N ILE A 173 3.92 8.59 22.96
CA ILE A 173 5.27 8.11 23.30
C ILE A 173 6.24 8.45 22.17
N ASP A 174 7.54 8.40 22.47
CA ASP A 174 8.59 8.25 21.47
C ASP A 174 8.74 6.74 21.18
N ASP A 175 8.48 6.33 19.95
CA ASP A 175 8.44 4.91 19.55
C ASP A 175 9.71 4.48 18.83
N PHE A 176 9.94 3.18 18.90
CA PHE A 176 11.09 2.50 18.33
C PHE A 176 10.74 1.91 16.97
N CYS A 177 10.96 2.69 15.91
CA CYS A 177 10.99 2.13 14.56
C CYS A 177 12.44 1.95 14.12
N GLN A 178 12.85 0.71 13.82
CA GLN A 178 14.18 0.42 13.31
C GLN A 178 14.21 0.35 11.79
N SER A 179 15.07 1.18 11.20
CA SER A 179 15.53 1.04 9.83
C SER A 179 16.72 0.08 9.76
N PRO A 180 16.77 -0.83 8.78
CA PRO A 180 17.95 -1.67 8.53
C PRO A 180 19.24 -0.88 8.27
N THR A 181 19.13 0.37 7.80
CA THR A 181 20.26 1.22 7.40
C THR A 181 20.56 2.34 8.39
N TRP A 182 19.53 2.90 9.04
CA TRP A 182 19.69 4.09 9.91
C TRP A 182 19.59 3.78 11.40
N GLY A 183 19.25 2.54 11.79
CA GLY A 183 18.97 2.23 13.19
C GLY A 183 17.63 2.84 13.63
N ASN A 184 17.58 3.47 14.80
CA ASN A 184 16.34 4.08 15.30
C ASN A 184 15.96 5.31 14.49
N VAL A 185 14.73 5.35 13.99
CA VAL A 185 14.20 6.48 13.20
C VAL A 185 13.31 7.41 14.00
N GLU A 186 13.19 7.19 15.32
CA GLU A 186 12.55 8.08 16.30
C GLU A 186 11.30 8.81 15.79
N HIS A 187 10.12 8.28 16.10
CA HIS A 187 8.88 8.98 15.75
C HIS A 187 7.89 9.02 16.90
N PRO A 188 7.04 10.04 16.96
CA PRO A 188 5.89 10.01 17.86
C PRO A 188 4.97 8.85 17.49
N ALA A 189 4.53 8.10 18.50
CA ALA A 189 3.43 7.16 18.38
C ALA A 189 2.29 7.54 19.31
N TRP A 190 1.08 7.33 18.81
CA TRP A 190 -0.18 7.69 19.46
C TRP A 190 -0.97 6.44 19.76
N GLY A 191 -1.08 6.11 21.04
CA GLY A 191 -1.82 4.97 21.55
C GLY A 191 -3.24 5.38 21.94
N PHE A 192 -4.20 5.09 21.07
CA PHE A 192 -5.61 5.39 21.35
C PHE A 192 -6.23 4.30 22.23
N SER A 193 -6.99 4.70 23.25
CA SER A 193 -7.84 3.76 23.99
C SER A 193 -8.93 3.16 23.10
N GLN A 194 -9.46 2.00 23.48
CA GLN A 194 -10.61 1.39 22.80
C GLN A 194 -11.82 2.35 22.75
N SER A 195 -12.13 3.03 23.85
CA SER A 195 -13.25 3.99 23.91
C SER A 195 -13.02 5.18 22.99
N SER A 196 -11.78 5.67 22.89
CA SER A 196 -11.43 6.75 21.96
C SER A 196 -11.55 6.28 20.51
N MET A 197 -11.05 5.11 20.16
CA MET A 197 -11.21 4.55 18.80
C MET A 197 -12.68 4.34 18.44
N ASP A 198 -13.50 3.84 19.36
CA ASP A 198 -14.94 3.71 19.15
C ASP A 198 -15.61 5.07 18.90
N ALA A 199 -15.19 6.12 19.62
CA ALA A 199 -15.68 7.48 19.41
C ALA A 199 -15.30 8.02 18.03
N HIS A 200 -14.03 7.88 17.62
CA HIS A 200 -13.58 8.28 16.28
C HIS A 200 -14.34 7.51 15.18
N TRP A 201 -14.53 6.20 15.36
CA TRP A 201 -15.26 5.38 14.40
C TRP A 201 -16.71 5.84 14.25
N ARG A 202 -17.42 6.05 15.36
CA ARG A 202 -18.81 6.55 15.35
C ARG A 202 -18.94 7.94 14.74
N ALA A 203 -17.93 8.79 14.92
CA ALA A 203 -17.89 10.12 14.34
C ALA A 203 -17.52 10.13 12.85
N GLY A 204 -17.09 9.00 12.27
CA GLY A 204 -16.65 8.93 10.88
C GLY A 204 -15.22 9.45 10.65
N HIS A 205 -14.42 9.53 11.71
CA HIS A 205 -13.04 10.02 11.69
C HIS A 205 -12.00 8.91 11.41
N VAL A 206 -12.45 7.67 11.21
CA VAL A 206 -11.57 6.53 10.90
C VAL A 206 -11.79 6.10 9.47
N ARG A 207 -10.75 6.16 8.63
CA ARG A 207 -10.83 5.85 7.20
C ARG A 207 -9.83 4.77 6.82
N PRO A 208 -10.28 3.57 6.41
CA PRO A 208 -9.41 2.56 5.86
C PRO A 208 -9.04 2.90 4.41
N ILE A 209 -7.76 2.88 4.10
CA ILE A 209 -7.24 3.07 2.74
C ILE A 209 -6.36 1.88 2.35
N CYS A 210 -6.41 1.51 1.07
CA CYS A 210 -5.40 0.63 0.52
C CYS A 210 -4.04 1.34 0.55
N ALA A 211 -3.03 0.64 1.03
CA ALA A 211 -1.66 1.15 1.05
C ALA A 211 -0.69 -0.01 0.83
N THR A 212 0.53 0.30 0.41
CA THR A 212 1.58 -0.69 0.23
C THR A 212 2.67 -0.57 1.29
N HIS A 213 3.35 -1.67 1.60
CA HIS A 213 4.52 -1.64 2.48
C HIS A 213 5.60 -0.69 1.93
N ARG A 214 6.25 0.06 2.84
CA ARG A 214 7.34 0.96 2.51
C ARG A 214 8.57 0.59 3.32
N ASP A 215 9.71 0.45 2.65
CA ASP A 215 11.00 0.30 3.31
C ASP A 215 11.59 1.67 3.66
N TRP A 216 12.35 1.73 4.75
CA TRP A 216 13.03 2.93 5.28
C TRP A 216 14.23 3.44 4.47
N ILE A 217 14.49 2.88 3.28
CA ILE A 217 15.83 2.94 2.67
C ILE A 217 16.15 4.26 1.96
N ASN A 218 15.20 5.19 1.82
CA ASN A 218 15.36 6.33 0.90
C ASN A 218 14.88 7.70 1.42
N LEU A 219 14.80 7.93 2.74
CA LEU A 219 14.44 9.26 3.26
C LEU A 219 15.55 10.30 3.07
N GLY A 220 15.74 10.74 1.82
CA GLY A 220 16.60 11.88 1.47
C GLY A 220 15.87 13.22 1.56
N ASP A 221 14.53 13.20 1.59
CA ASP A 221 13.70 14.41 1.60
C ASP A 221 12.51 14.25 2.57
N ALA A 222 12.32 15.23 3.44
CA ALA A 222 11.17 15.31 4.35
C ALA A 222 9.82 15.43 3.59
N ASN A 223 9.83 15.76 2.30
CA ASN A 223 8.64 15.71 1.44
C ASN A 223 8.16 14.27 1.15
N GLU A 224 8.97 13.24 1.37
CA GLU A 224 8.60 11.82 1.17
C GLU A 224 7.71 11.24 2.29
N LEU A 225 7.38 12.07 3.28
CA LEU A 225 6.52 11.75 4.41
C LEU A 225 5.05 11.51 3.99
N ILE A 226 4.60 12.04 2.85
CA ILE A 226 3.31 11.69 2.26
C ILE A 226 3.55 10.72 1.12
N THR A 227 2.98 9.52 1.21
CA THR A 227 3.20 8.49 0.20
C THR A 227 2.23 8.64 -0.97
N GLU A 228 2.63 8.12 -2.13
CA GLU A 228 1.77 8.04 -3.33
C GLU A 228 0.42 7.35 -3.03
N ASP A 229 0.38 6.35 -2.15
CA ASP A 229 -0.87 5.67 -1.78
C ASP A 229 -1.87 6.64 -1.10
N VAL A 230 -1.37 7.54 -0.24
CA VAL A 230 -2.17 8.57 0.43
C VAL A 230 -2.54 9.69 -0.53
N LEU A 231 -1.61 10.10 -1.41
CA LEU A 231 -1.89 11.13 -2.42
C LEU A 231 -2.97 10.68 -3.40
N ASP A 232 -2.91 9.43 -3.88
CA ASP A 232 -3.91 8.86 -4.78
C ASP A 232 -5.26 8.71 -4.09
N TRP A 233 -5.28 8.24 -2.84
CA TRP A 233 -6.52 8.23 -2.06
C TRP A 233 -7.13 9.63 -1.93
N HIS A 234 -6.33 10.62 -1.53
CA HIS A 234 -6.78 12.00 -1.34
C HIS A 234 -7.27 12.60 -2.66
N PHE A 235 -6.54 12.39 -3.76
CA PHE A 235 -6.96 12.82 -5.09
C PHE A 235 -8.30 12.19 -5.48
N GLY A 236 -8.49 10.90 -5.24
CA GLY A 236 -9.78 10.24 -5.45
C GLY A 236 -10.92 10.88 -4.64
N GLN A 237 -10.67 11.30 -3.40
CA GLN A 237 -11.66 12.04 -2.60
C GLN A 237 -11.97 13.42 -3.20
N VAL A 238 -10.95 14.14 -3.68
CA VAL A 238 -11.09 15.45 -4.32
C VAL A 238 -11.90 15.35 -5.61
N VAL A 239 -11.56 14.39 -6.49
CA VAL A 239 -12.32 14.13 -7.72
C VAL A 239 -13.77 13.79 -7.39
N HIS A 240 -14.00 12.94 -6.39
CA HIS A 240 -15.36 12.60 -5.95
C HIS A 240 -16.12 13.84 -5.46
N ALA A 241 -15.53 14.67 -4.61
CA ALA A 241 -16.12 15.91 -4.10
C ALA A 241 -16.55 16.85 -5.24
N ILE A 242 -15.67 17.11 -6.21
CA ILE A 242 -15.97 17.92 -7.40
C ILE A 242 -17.10 17.27 -8.23
N THR A 243 -17.09 15.94 -8.34
CA THR A 243 -18.08 15.15 -9.09
C THR A 243 -19.49 15.23 -8.48
N VAL A 244 -19.61 15.39 -7.17
CA VAL A 244 -20.90 15.55 -6.50
C VAL A 244 -21.27 17.01 -6.21
N GLY A 245 -20.37 17.95 -6.51
CA GLY A 245 -20.58 19.39 -6.35
C GLY A 245 -20.33 19.89 -4.93
N HIS A 246 -19.51 19.18 -4.16
CA HIS A 246 -19.00 19.70 -2.89
C HIS A 246 -17.93 20.76 -3.15
N ALA A 247 -17.83 21.72 -2.22
CA ALA A 247 -16.78 22.73 -2.28
C ALA A 247 -15.40 22.09 -2.09
N VAL A 248 -14.47 22.44 -2.97
CA VAL A 248 -13.05 22.09 -2.88
C VAL A 248 -12.28 23.40 -3.05
N SER A 249 -11.30 23.66 -2.20
CA SER A 249 -10.52 24.88 -2.30
C SER A 249 -9.58 24.84 -3.51
N PRO A 250 -9.31 25.98 -4.16
CA PRO A 250 -8.37 26.07 -5.28
C PRO A 250 -6.97 25.53 -4.94
N GLU A 251 -6.50 25.74 -3.71
CA GLU A 251 -5.18 25.28 -3.26
C GLU A 251 -5.08 23.75 -3.27
N VAL A 252 -6.16 23.05 -2.92
CA VAL A 252 -6.22 21.58 -2.99
C VAL A 252 -6.21 21.11 -4.45
N ILE A 253 -6.85 21.85 -5.36
CA ILE A 253 -6.81 21.54 -6.79
C ILE A 253 -5.40 21.73 -7.34
N TRP A 254 -4.74 22.84 -7.02
CA TRP A 254 -3.37 23.13 -7.44
C TRP A 254 -2.36 22.12 -6.90
N ALA A 255 -2.52 21.66 -5.65
CA ALA A 255 -1.71 20.60 -5.07
C ALA A 255 -1.77 19.28 -5.85
N HIS A 256 -2.81 19.08 -6.68
CA HIS A 256 -3.01 17.90 -7.51
C HIS A 256 -2.96 18.20 -9.02
N ALA A 257 -2.38 19.33 -9.44
CA ALA A 257 -2.37 19.77 -10.84
C ALA A 257 -1.90 18.67 -11.81
N GLU A 258 -0.75 18.05 -11.56
CA GLU A 258 -0.20 16.96 -12.41
C GLU A 258 -1.10 15.71 -12.46
N ARG A 259 -1.86 15.44 -11.40
CA ARG A 259 -2.83 14.33 -11.37
C ARG A 259 -4.08 14.67 -12.17
N PHE A 260 -4.54 15.92 -12.11
CA PHE A 260 -5.63 16.41 -12.95
C PHE A 260 -5.25 16.42 -14.43
N GLU A 261 -4.06 16.92 -14.80
CA GLU A 261 -3.58 16.93 -16.19
C GLU A 261 -3.63 15.52 -16.79
N ARG A 262 -3.04 14.52 -16.11
CA ARG A 262 -3.07 13.12 -16.55
C ARG A 262 -4.49 12.54 -16.67
N LEU A 263 -5.41 12.97 -15.80
CA LEU A 263 -6.80 12.53 -15.84
C LEU A 263 -7.58 13.18 -16.99
N LEU A 264 -7.23 14.43 -17.33
CA LEU A 264 -7.88 15.25 -18.35
C LEU A 264 -7.33 15.03 -19.76
N ASP A 265 -6.13 14.44 -19.90
CA ASP A 265 -5.55 14.03 -21.20
C ASP A 265 -6.35 12.93 -21.92
N GLN A 266 -7.36 12.35 -21.25
CA GLN A 266 -8.27 11.35 -21.83
C GLN A 266 -9.28 11.97 -22.80
N GLU A 267 -9.86 11.15 -23.69
CA GLU A 267 -10.86 11.65 -24.65
C GLU A 267 -12.04 12.35 -23.92
N PRO A 268 -12.55 13.49 -24.42
CA PRO A 268 -13.56 14.31 -23.72
C PRO A 268 -14.83 13.56 -23.29
N GLN A 269 -15.22 12.54 -24.05
CA GLN A 269 -16.43 11.72 -23.81
C GLN A 269 -16.14 10.43 -23.02
N SER A 270 -14.88 10.17 -22.68
CA SER A 270 -14.52 9.02 -21.83
C SER A 270 -15.04 9.22 -20.40
N PRO A 271 -15.43 8.14 -19.70
CA PRO A 271 -15.72 8.22 -18.28
C PRO A 271 -14.46 8.58 -17.50
N VAL A 272 -14.61 9.38 -16.46
CA VAL A 272 -13.52 9.66 -15.51
C VAL A 272 -13.26 8.39 -14.71
N VAL A 273 -12.08 7.80 -14.91
CA VAL A 273 -11.64 6.59 -14.22
C VAL A 273 -10.38 6.89 -13.41
N PHE A 274 -10.40 6.56 -12.12
CA PHE A 274 -9.23 6.69 -11.25
C PHE A 274 -9.20 5.54 -10.23
N PRO A 275 -8.01 5.09 -9.76
CA PRO A 275 -7.90 4.09 -8.71
C PRO A 275 -8.57 4.53 -7.40
N VAL A 276 -9.30 3.62 -6.77
CA VAL A 276 -9.93 3.82 -5.46
C VAL A 276 -9.73 2.58 -4.59
N THR A 277 -9.89 2.73 -3.27
CA THR A 277 -9.79 1.62 -2.32
C THR A 277 -11.03 0.72 -2.42
N LEU A 278 -10.83 -0.56 -2.70
CA LEU A 278 -11.83 -1.60 -2.51
C LEU A 278 -11.69 -2.21 -1.11
N ASP A 279 -12.75 -2.07 -0.32
CA ASP A 279 -12.96 -2.83 0.90
C ASP A 279 -13.99 -3.93 0.66
N SER A 280 -13.53 -5.18 0.64
CA SER A 280 -14.37 -6.34 0.36
C SER A 280 -15.51 -6.56 1.38
N HIS A 281 -15.43 -5.96 2.57
CA HIS A 281 -16.49 -6.01 3.58
C HIS A 281 -17.70 -5.14 3.24
N GLN A 282 -17.54 -4.18 2.32
CA GLN A 282 -18.65 -3.34 1.84
C GLN A 282 -19.53 -4.05 0.81
N PHE A 283 -19.11 -5.22 0.34
CA PHE A 283 -19.78 -5.99 -0.69
C PHE A 283 -20.42 -7.26 -0.11
N GLY A 284 -21.62 -7.59 -0.58
CA GLY A 284 -22.22 -8.90 -0.32
C GLY A 284 -21.45 -10.06 -0.96
N PHE A 285 -21.90 -11.27 -0.70
CA PHE A 285 -21.45 -12.44 -1.44
C PHE A 285 -22.06 -12.44 -2.85
N ALA A 286 -21.24 -12.74 -3.85
CA ALA A 286 -21.65 -12.85 -5.24
C ALA A 286 -21.03 -14.11 -5.86
N PRO A 287 -21.69 -14.73 -6.86
CA PRO A 287 -21.11 -15.85 -7.59
C PRO A 287 -19.74 -15.49 -8.19
N SER A 288 -18.75 -16.35 -7.96
CA SER A 288 -17.38 -16.19 -8.46
C SER A 288 -16.83 -17.52 -8.97
N THR A 289 -15.74 -17.46 -9.73
CA THR A 289 -15.07 -18.66 -10.27
C THR A 289 -13.83 -18.96 -9.43
N PRO A 290 -13.75 -20.11 -8.71
CA PRO A 290 -12.64 -20.40 -7.80
C PRO A 290 -11.24 -20.28 -8.43
N ASP A 291 -11.07 -20.71 -9.68
CA ASP A 291 -9.78 -20.62 -10.38
C ASP A 291 -9.38 -19.16 -10.65
N LYS A 292 -10.34 -18.31 -11.03
CA LYS A 292 -10.08 -16.88 -11.23
C LYS A 292 -9.80 -16.17 -9.90
N VAL A 293 -10.55 -16.51 -8.84
CA VAL A 293 -10.31 -16.00 -7.49
C VAL A 293 -8.89 -16.34 -7.05
N ARG A 294 -8.46 -17.59 -7.21
CA ARG A 294 -7.12 -18.04 -6.88
C ARG A 294 -6.05 -17.29 -7.67
N ALA A 295 -6.24 -17.12 -8.98
CA ALA A 295 -5.30 -16.38 -9.83
C ALA A 295 -5.18 -14.89 -9.43
N ILE A 296 -6.30 -14.24 -9.11
CA ILE A 296 -6.29 -12.84 -8.64
C ILE A 296 -5.65 -12.76 -7.25
N ALA A 297 -5.99 -13.67 -6.34
CA ALA A 297 -5.42 -13.72 -5.00
C ALA A 297 -3.89 -13.89 -5.03
N GLN A 298 -3.37 -14.70 -5.96
CA GLN A 298 -1.94 -14.85 -6.21
C GLN A 298 -1.31 -13.52 -6.66
N ARG A 299 -1.91 -12.81 -7.61
CA ARG A 299 -1.44 -11.48 -8.04
C ARG A 299 -1.39 -10.49 -6.88
N LEU A 300 -2.44 -10.45 -6.07
CA LEU A 300 -2.52 -9.58 -4.88
C LEU A 300 -1.43 -9.91 -3.85
N ALA A 301 -1.18 -11.21 -3.61
CA ALA A 301 -0.11 -11.66 -2.71
C ALA A 301 1.28 -11.23 -3.20
N GLN A 302 1.46 -11.10 -4.52
CA GLN A 302 2.68 -10.62 -5.17
C GLN A 302 2.75 -9.08 -5.26
N GLY A 303 1.79 -8.34 -4.69
CA GLY A 303 1.76 -6.87 -4.74
C GLY A 303 1.36 -6.31 -6.10
N GLN A 304 0.67 -7.08 -6.94
CA GLN A 304 0.21 -6.65 -8.26
C GLN A 304 -1.28 -6.27 -8.26
N ALA A 305 -1.63 -5.27 -9.06
CA ALA A 305 -3.03 -4.90 -9.27
C ALA A 305 -3.87 -6.13 -9.71
N PRO A 306 -5.12 -6.23 -9.22
CA PRO A 306 -5.94 -7.42 -9.42
C PRO A 306 -6.15 -7.74 -10.90
N THR A 307 -6.53 -6.75 -11.71
CA THR A 307 -6.60 -6.82 -13.18
C THR A 307 -7.01 -5.46 -13.75
N ASP A 308 -6.50 -5.11 -14.94
CA ASP A 308 -6.91 -3.91 -15.68
C ASP A 308 -8.26 -4.10 -16.39
N GLN A 309 -8.80 -5.31 -16.41
CA GLN A 309 -10.04 -5.68 -17.09
C GLN A 309 -11.29 -5.49 -16.22
N THR A 310 -11.13 -5.03 -14.98
CA THR A 310 -12.25 -4.70 -14.10
C THR A 310 -12.33 -3.22 -13.84
N CYS A 311 -13.55 -2.72 -13.78
CA CYS A 311 -13.83 -1.39 -13.31
C CYS A 311 -15.00 -1.45 -12.32
N PHE A 312 -14.96 -0.59 -11.31
CA PHE A 312 -16.03 -0.41 -10.34
C PHE A 312 -16.72 0.94 -10.57
N ALA A 313 -17.77 1.22 -9.83
CA ALA A 313 -18.47 2.49 -9.84
C ALA A 313 -18.35 3.14 -8.45
N LEU A 314 -17.75 4.32 -8.37
CA LEU A 314 -17.81 5.15 -7.18
C LEU A 314 -19.07 6.01 -7.26
N ARG A 315 -20.09 5.62 -6.49
CA ARG A 315 -21.41 6.27 -6.48
C ARG A 315 -21.35 7.68 -5.89
N SER A 316 -22.39 8.46 -6.17
CA SER A 316 -22.59 9.79 -5.56
C SER A 316 -22.53 9.79 -4.03
N SER A 317 -22.88 8.67 -3.39
CA SER A 317 -22.80 8.48 -1.94
C SER A 317 -21.39 8.22 -1.40
N GLY A 318 -20.36 8.19 -2.25
CA GLY A 318 -19.00 7.79 -1.91
C GLY A 318 -18.82 6.28 -1.71
N LYS A 319 -19.84 5.47 -1.99
CA LYS A 319 -19.76 4.00 -1.86
C LYS A 319 -19.32 3.37 -3.17
N LEU A 320 -18.40 2.43 -3.07
CA LEU A 320 -17.98 1.62 -4.21
C LEU A 320 -19.02 0.52 -4.49
N ALA A 321 -19.32 0.32 -5.77
CA ALA A 321 -20.21 -0.75 -6.24
C ALA A 321 -19.64 -1.40 -7.51
N GLY A 322 -20.12 -2.58 -7.86
CA GLY A 322 -19.83 -3.17 -9.18
C GLY A 322 -20.30 -2.24 -10.29
N SER A 323 -19.49 -2.10 -11.35
CA SER A 323 -19.87 -1.27 -12.50
C SER A 323 -20.91 -1.96 -13.37
N GLY A 324 -20.94 -3.30 -13.33
CA GLY A 324 -21.77 -4.13 -14.20
C GLY A 324 -21.14 -4.42 -15.56
N LEU A 325 -19.96 -3.88 -15.87
CA LEU A 325 -19.25 -4.13 -17.12
C LEU A 325 -18.72 -5.56 -17.19
N ASN A 326 -18.23 -6.09 -16.06
CA ASN A 326 -17.82 -7.49 -15.95
C ASN A 326 -18.16 -8.06 -14.57
N PRO A 327 -19.46 -8.34 -14.29
CA PRO A 327 -19.92 -8.66 -12.94
C PRO A 327 -19.24 -9.90 -12.34
N LEU A 328 -18.96 -10.91 -13.18
CA LEU A 328 -18.29 -12.13 -12.74
C LEU A 328 -16.84 -11.85 -12.31
N LEU A 329 -16.11 -11.04 -13.07
CA LEU A 329 -14.72 -10.72 -12.75
C LEU A 329 -14.63 -9.75 -11.56
N GLU A 330 -15.54 -8.77 -11.48
CA GLU A 330 -15.70 -7.89 -10.31
C GLU A 330 -15.94 -8.70 -9.03
N ALA A 331 -16.84 -9.69 -9.08
CA ALA A 331 -17.08 -10.60 -7.96
C ALA A 331 -15.84 -11.43 -7.59
N CYS A 332 -15.06 -11.88 -8.59
CA CYS A 332 -13.80 -12.58 -8.34
C CYS A 332 -12.75 -11.68 -7.65
N VAL A 333 -12.65 -10.40 -8.04
CA VAL A 333 -11.75 -9.43 -7.40
C VAL A 333 -12.16 -9.19 -5.94
N VAL A 334 -13.45 -8.96 -5.67
CA VAL A 334 -13.96 -8.78 -4.30
C VAL A 334 -13.67 -10.01 -3.44
N GLN A 335 -13.93 -11.21 -3.95
CA GLN A 335 -13.70 -12.45 -3.21
C GLN A 335 -12.21 -12.72 -2.97
N ALA A 336 -11.35 -12.45 -3.96
CA ALA A 336 -9.90 -12.58 -3.80
C ALA A 336 -9.35 -11.61 -2.74
N ALA A 337 -9.79 -10.35 -2.75
CA ALA A 337 -9.43 -9.37 -1.73
C ALA A 337 -9.88 -9.83 -0.32
N ARG A 338 -11.07 -10.42 -0.23
CA ARG A 338 -11.61 -10.98 1.02
C ARG A 338 -10.79 -12.14 1.55
N GLU A 339 -10.42 -13.10 0.68
CA GLU A 339 -9.59 -14.26 1.07
C GLU A 339 -8.19 -13.83 1.52
N GLN A 340 -7.64 -12.77 0.94
CA GLN A 340 -6.36 -12.20 1.35
C GLN A 340 -6.47 -11.32 2.61
N GLY A 341 -7.69 -10.92 3.01
CA GLY A 341 -7.89 -9.97 4.11
C GLY A 341 -7.29 -8.59 3.86
N ARG A 342 -7.12 -8.20 2.58
CA ARG A 342 -6.44 -6.97 2.16
C ARG A 342 -7.44 -5.96 1.59
N LEU A 343 -7.09 -4.68 1.71
CA LEU A 343 -7.66 -3.63 0.87
C LEU A 343 -6.83 -3.58 -0.41
N VAL A 344 -7.50 -3.35 -1.53
CA VAL A 344 -6.83 -3.39 -2.84
C VAL A 344 -7.23 -2.18 -3.68
N PRO A 345 -6.33 -1.63 -4.50
CA PRO A 345 -6.68 -0.55 -5.39
C PRO A 345 -7.42 -1.14 -6.60
N VAL A 346 -8.53 -0.52 -6.98
CA VAL A 346 -9.28 -0.87 -8.19
C VAL A 346 -9.62 0.38 -8.98
N ASN A 347 -9.62 0.28 -10.30
CA ASN A 347 -10.11 1.36 -11.14
C ASN A 347 -11.62 1.54 -10.92
N ALA A 348 -12.07 2.77 -10.74
CA ALA A 348 -13.48 3.08 -10.63
C ALA A 348 -13.90 4.25 -11.52
N ILE A 349 -15.06 4.11 -12.13
CA ILE A 349 -15.78 5.19 -12.81
C ILE A 349 -16.43 6.07 -11.75
N PHE A 350 -16.15 7.37 -11.83
CA PHE A 350 -16.75 8.37 -10.94
C PHE A 350 -18.14 8.71 -11.44
N MET A 351 -19.14 8.58 -10.56
CA MET A 351 -20.53 8.85 -10.88
C MET A 351 -20.94 10.23 -10.39
N ASP A 352 -21.64 10.99 -11.24
CA ASP A 352 -22.20 12.30 -10.88
C ASP A 352 -23.27 12.20 -9.78
N LYS A 353 -23.77 13.34 -9.31
CA LYS A 353 -24.84 13.40 -8.30
C LYS A 353 -26.16 12.69 -8.67
N TYR A 354 -26.31 12.25 -9.92
CA TYR A 354 -27.46 11.48 -10.41
C TYR A 354 -27.07 10.02 -10.72
N ASP A 355 -25.91 9.57 -10.25
CA ASP A 355 -25.34 8.25 -10.47
C ASP A 355 -25.11 7.88 -11.94
N ARG A 356 -24.78 8.87 -12.77
CA ARG A 356 -24.38 8.68 -14.17
C ARG A 356 -22.86 8.82 -14.31
N PRO A 357 -22.19 8.08 -15.21
CA PRO A 357 -20.75 8.24 -15.44
C PRO A 357 -20.39 9.68 -15.75
N LEU A 358 -19.52 10.28 -14.92
CA LEU A 358 -18.96 11.60 -15.18
C LEU A 358 -18.03 11.51 -16.39
N ARG A 359 -18.19 12.41 -17.35
CA ARG A 359 -17.30 12.51 -18.52
C ARG A 359 -16.15 13.46 -18.26
N THR A 360 -14.99 13.21 -18.88
CA THR A 360 -13.79 14.06 -18.74
C THR A 360 -14.07 15.53 -19.03
N MET A 361 -14.83 15.84 -20.08
CA MET A 361 -15.24 17.21 -20.40
C MET A 361 -16.08 17.86 -19.28
N GLN A 362 -16.92 17.09 -18.60
CA GLN A 362 -17.74 17.61 -17.50
C GLN A 362 -16.90 17.88 -16.25
N LEU A 363 -15.83 17.09 -16.03
CA LEU A 363 -14.87 17.36 -14.96
C LEU A 363 -14.11 18.66 -15.24
N HIS A 364 -13.61 18.82 -16.48
CA HIS A 364 -12.92 20.03 -16.92
C HIS A 364 -13.75 21.29 -16.68
N GLN A 365 -15.00 21.32 -17.13
CA GLN A 365 -15.91 22.46 -16.95
C GLN A 365 -16.13 22.83 -15.47
N ARG A 366 -16.14 21.84 -14.58
CA ARG A 366 -16.31 22.09 -13.14
C ARG A 366 -15.04 22.64 -12.51
N LEU A 367 -13.88 22.16 -12.94
CA LEU A 367 -12.60 22.70 -12.50
C LEU A 367 -12.47 24.16 -12.90
N ASP A 368 -12.76 24.49 -14.16
CA ASP A 368 -12.75 25.88 -14.65
C ASP A 368 -13.67 26.77 -13.81
N GLN A 369 -14.90 26.31 -13.52
CA GLN A 369 -15.84 27.07 -12.67
C GLN A 369 -15.33 27.32 -11.26
N ILE A 370 -14.63 26.35 -10.64
CA ILE A 370 -14.08 26.50 -9.29
C ILE A 370 -12.90 27.48 -9.32
N LEU A 371 -12.02 27.36 -10.32
CA LEU A 371 -10.82 28.17 -10.44
C LEU A 371 -11.12 29.62 -10.88
N ASP A 372 -12.12 29.83 -11.74
CA ASP A 372 -12.56 31.17 -12.17
C ASP A 372 -13.24 31.95 -11.03
N GLN A 373 -13.80 31.24 -10.04
CA GLN A 373 -14.40 31.85 -8.85
C GLN A 373 -13.38 32.09 -7.73
N ALA A 374 -12.14 31.62 -7.88
CA ALA A 374 -11.08 31.86 -6.92
C ALA A 374 -10.59 33.31 -7.04
N PRO A 375 -10.41 34.05 -5.92
CA PRO A 375 -9.70 35.31 -5.98
C PRO A 375 -8.28 35.04 -6.52
N THR A 376 -7.86 35.79 -7.54
CA THR A 376 -6.50 35.69 -8.10
C THR A 376 -5.48 35.83 -6.97
N GLN A 377 -4.50 34.91 -6.92
CA GLN A 377 -3.48 34.82 -5.87
C GLN A 377 -2.74 36.15 -5.60
N ASP A 378 -2.70 37.06 -6.57
CA ASP A 378 -2.16 38.42 -6.44
C ASP A 378 -2.92 39.35 -5.46
N GLN A 379 -4.11 38.98 -4.98
CA GLN A 379 -4.87 39.76 -3.99
C GLN A 379 -4.73 39.27 -2.54
N ALA A 380 -4.08 38.12 -2.31
CA ALA A 380 -3.94 37.53 -0.97
C ALA A 380 -2.64 37.95 -0.25
N ASP A 381 -1.60 38.38 -0.97
CA ASP A 381 -0.33 38.84 -0.40
C ASP A 381 -0.28 40.37 -0.26
N CYS A 382 -1.19 40.93 0.54
CA CYS A 382 -0.97 42.25 1.16
C CYS A 382 -1.75 42.41 2.46
N PRO A 383 -1.24 41.91 3.60
CA PRO A 383 -1.56 42.54 4.87
C PRO A 383 -0.81 43.87 4.91
N SER A 384 -1.58 44.94 4.74
CA SER A 384 -1.20 46.31 5.01
C SER A 384 -0.34 46.41 6.28
N ARG A 385 0.92 46.83 6.11
CA ARG A 385 1.68 47.53 7.15
C ARG A 385 0.90 48.80 7.52
N GLN A 386 -0.02 48.69 8.46
CA GLN A 386 -0.58 49.85 9.16
C GLN A 386 -0.09 49.84 10.62
N THR A 387 0.84 50.76 10.86
CA THR A 387 0.96 51.59 12.07
C THR A 387 1.09 50.90 13.43
N MET A 388 2.31 50.94 13.97
CA MET A 388 2.49 51.34 15.37
C MET A 388 3.53 52.46 15.43
N GLY A 389 3.03 53.69 15.52
CA GLY A 389 3.73 54.79 16.16
C GLY A 389 3.03 55.06 17.49
N ALA A 390 3.73 54.77 18.59
CA ALA A 390 3.70 55.39 19.92
C ALA A 390 4.45 54.47 20.88
#